data_AF-A0A2V6XMT6-F1
#
_entry.id   AF-A0A2V6XMT6-F1
#
_cell.length_a   1.000
_cell.length_b   1.000
_cell.length_c   1.000
_cell.angle_alpha   90.00
_cell.angle_beta   90.00
_cell.angle_gamma   90.00
#
_symmetry.space_group_name_H-M   'P 1'
#
loop_
_entity.id
_entity.type
_entity.pdbx_description
1 polymer ?
#
loop_
_entity_poly.entity_id
_entity_poly.type
_entity_poly.pdbx_seq_one_letter_code
_entity_poly.pdbx_strand_id
1 'polypeptide(L)'
;MTLSHVSSLSEAKGGAGGTWGDAYVVVRAAGRHAVPLPLAETIVGSWLLSESGLDVPSGPLTVAPVHREDRLRLARAGGGWRLSGTAARVPWGGAAGHVVVVTEAEGRPMVALAARGAGAITRDQNLAREPRDTLAFDAAPASAAPAGPRMPADAVWLYGALARSAQMAGGLDYVLGQASQYATERRQFGKPIGAFQVIQQNLAVLAGHTAAAGTAAANAFRAADRGDPAFEIAVAKVRVGEAAGVGASIAHQVHGAIGFTYEHALQFVTRRLWSWRAEFGGEGDWAVELGRAVSERGADALWPHLTAR
;
A
#
# COMPACT_ATOMS: atom_id res chain seq x y z
N MET A 1 9.77 -20.31 8.55
CA MET A 1 10.00 -19.65 7.25
C MET A 1 10.03 -18.15 7.49
N THR A 2 11.21 -17.59 7.66
CA THR A 2 11.41 -16.16 7.93
C THR A 2 11.02 -15.35 6.70
N LEU A 3 10.29 -14.24 6.88
CA LEU A 3 9.86 -13.33 5.80
C LEU A 3 11.02 -12.72 5.00
N SER A 4 12.27 -12.92 5.46
CA SER A 4 13.49 -12.68 4.67
C SER A 4 13.45 -13.41 3.31
N HIS A 5 12.83 -14.58 3.23
CA HIS A 5 12.74 -15.39 2.01
C HIS A 5 11.61 -15.00 1.05
N VAL A 6 10.84 -13.94 1.33
CA VAL A 6 9.78 -13.45 0.41
C VAL A 6 10.11 -12.04 -0.09
N SER A 7 11.23 -11.49 0.36
CA SER A 7 11.68 -10.17 -0.02
C SER A 7 12.34 -10.21 -1.41
N SER A 8 12.15 -9.15 -2.19
CA SER A 8 12.83 -8.88 -3.46
C SER A 8 14.34 -8.58 -3.30
N LEU A 9 14.92 -9.03 -2.20
CA LEU A 9 16.35 -8.93 -1.92
C LEU A 9 17.10 -9.94 -2.78
N SER A 10 18.26 -9.55 -3.34
CA SER A 10 19.15 -10.49 -4.02
C SER A 10 19.55 -11.64 -3.08
N GLU A 11 19.71 -12.84 -3.61
CA GLU A 11 20.17 -14.02 -2.85
C GLU A 11 21.45 -13.74 -2.04
N ALA A 12 22.35 -12.91 -2.57
CA ALA A 12 23.59 -12.48 -1.93
C ALA A 12 23.41 -11.76 -0.56
N LYS A 13 22.21 -11.25 -0.27
CA LYS A 13 21.86 -10.57 1.00
C LYS A 13 20.87 -11.39 1.86
N GLY A 14 20.76 -12.70 1.62
CA GLY A 14 19.86 -13.58 2.37
C GLY A 14 18.37 -13.47 1.96
N GLY A 15 18.12 -12.84 0.82
CA GLY A 15 16.81 -12.78 0.15
C GLY A 15 16.50 -13.99 -0.72
N ALA A 16 15.31 -14.03 -1.30
CA ALA A 16 14.94 -15.07 -2.28
C ALA A 16 15.11 -14.63 -3.74
N GLY A 17 15.64 -13.43 -4.01
CA GLY A 17 15.79 -12.91 -5.37
C GLY A 17 14.45 -12.59 -6.06
N GLY A 18 13.38 -12.35 -5.29
CA GLY A 18 12.03 -12.17 -5.82
C GLY A 18 11.84 -10.88 -6.63
N THR A 19 10.89 -10.92 -7.56
CA THR A 19 10.45 -9.77 -8.35
C THR A 19 9.33 -8.99 -7.63
N TRP A 20 9.00 -7.79 -8.11
CA TRP A 20 7.76 -7.12 -7.72
C TRP A 20 6.54 -7.97 -8.11
N GLY A 21 6.60 -8.72 -9.21
CA GLY A 21 5.61 -9.74 -9.54
C GLY A 21 5.37 -10.76 -8.41
N ASP A 22 6.41 -11.24 -7.74
CA ASP A 22 6.28 -12.17 -6.61
C ASP A 22 5.71 -11.45 -5.37
N ALA A 23 6.17 -10.23 -5.10
CA ALA A 23 5.63 -9.39 -4.04
C ALA A 23 4.12 -9.13 -4.22
N TYR A 24 3.66 -8.94 -5.46
CA TYR A 24 2.23 -8.75 -5.75
C TYR A 24 1.38 -9.92 -5.26
N VAL A 25 1.80 -11.16 -5.50
CA VAL A 25 1.07 -12.36 -5.07
C VAL A 25 0.89 -12.36 -3.56
N VAL A 26 1.96 -12.07 -2.83
CA VAL A 26 1.99 -12.07 -1.37
C VAL A 26 1.17 -10.93 -0.79
N VAL A 27 1.35 -9.72 -1.31
CA VAL A 27 0.67 -8.52 -0.82
C VAL A 27 -0.84 -8.58 -1.13
N ARG A 28 -1.23 -9.08 -2.31
CA ARG A 28 -2.64 -9.31 -2.65
C ARG A 28 -3.27 -10.39 -1.77
N ALA A 29 -2.58 -11.50 -1.54
CA ALA A 29 -3.06 -12.54 -0.62
C ALA A 29 -3.21 -12.00 0.81
N ALA A 30 -2.25 -11.20 1.29
CA ALA A 30 -2.33 -10.55 2.59
C ALA A 30 -3.54 -9.62 2.71
N GLY A 31 -3.84 -8.87 1.65
CA GLY A 31 -5.06 -8.05 1.56
C GLY A 31 -6.34 -8.88 1.60
N ARG A 32 -6.41 -9.96 0.81
CA ARG A 32 -7.57 -10.88 0.74
C ARG A 32 -7.89 -11.52 2.08
N HIS A 33 -6.85 -11.91 2.82
CA HIS A 33 -7.01 -12.56 4.13
C HIS A 33 -6.92 -11.58 5.29
N ALA A 34 -6.89 -10.27 5.01
CA ALA A 34 -6.91 -9.21 6.00
C ALA A 34 -5.81 -9.39 7.08
N VAL A 35 -4.61 -9.78 6.64
CA VAL A 35 -3.49 -10.14 7.50
C VAL A 35 -3.04 -8.91 8.31
N PRO A 36 -3.10 -8.94 9.65
CA PRO A 36 -2.76 -7.80 10.50
C PRO A 36 -1.26 -7.76 10.81
N LEU A 37 -0.42 -7.73 9.78
CA LEU A 37 1.04 -7.69 9.91
C LEU A 37 1.64 -6.67 8.94
N PRO A 38 2.81 -6.07 9.24
CA PRO A 38 3.49 -5.08 8.39
C PRO A 38 4.16 -5.72 7.15
N LEU A 39 3.49 -6.64 6.45
CA LEU A 39 4.07 -7.36 5.31
C LEU A 39 4.39 -6.42 4.15
N ALA A 40 3.44 -5.55 3.80
CA ALA A 40 3.60 -4.57 2.74
C ALA A 40 4.76 -3.61 3.03
N GLU A 41 4.78 -3.05 4.24
CA GLU A 41 5.82 -2.12 4.66
C GLU A 41 7.18 -2.80 4.80
N THR A 42 7.22 -4.06 5.25
CA THR A 42 8.46 -4.83 5.33
C THR A 42 9.04 -5.10 3.94
N ILE A 43 8.21 -5.46 2.96
CA ILE A 43 8.67 -5.67 1.57
C ILE A 43 9.22 -4.37 0.99
N VAL A 44 8.47 -3.26 1.09
CA VAL A 44 8.91 -1.95 0.57
C VAL A 44 10.16 -1.46 1.29
N GLY A 45 10.19 -1.52 2.63
CA GLY A 45 11.34 -1.10 3.44
C GLY A 45 12.59 -1.92 3.13
N SER A 46 12.46 -3.23 2.95
CA SER A 46 13.60 -4.10 2.59
C SER A 46 14.17 -3.73 1.23
N TRP A 47 13.30 -3.47 0.24
CA TRP A 47 13.72 -3.01 -1.08
C TRP A 47 14.47 -1.67 -1.02
N LEU A 48 13.94 -0.67 -0.30
CA LEU A 48 14.57 0.64 -0.12
C LEU A 48 15.98 0.54 0.51
N LEU A 49 16.13 -0.29 1.54
CA LEU A 49 17.42 -0.55 2.18
C LEU A 49 18.38 -1.26 1.23
N SER A 50 17.90 -2.24 0.47
CA SER A 50 18.73 -2.99 -0.47
C SER A 50 19.28 -2.12 -1.60
N GLU A 51 18.42 -1.30 -2.23
CA GLU A 51 18.82 -0.39 -3.32
C GLU A 51 19.76 0.72 -2.86
N SER A 52 19.75 1.08 -1.58
CA SER A 52 20.70 2.05 -0.99
C SER A 52 21.98 1.39 -0.47
N GLY A 53 22.09 0.06 -0.54
CA GLY A 53 23.26 -0.67 -0.05
C GLY A 53 23.32 -0.83 1.46
N LEU A 54 22.28 -0.43 2.21
CA LEU A 54 22.19 -0.65 3.65
C LEU A 54 21.88 -2.11 3.98
N ASP A 55 22.26 -2.54 5.18
CA ASP A 55 21.87 -3.82 5.73
C ASP A 55 20.39 -3.85 6.06
N VAL A 56 19.73 -4.95 5.72
CA VAL A 56 18.32 -5.18 6.04
C VAL A 56 18.25 -5.91 7.38
N PRO A 57 17.75 -5.28 8.44
CA PRO A 57 17.68 -5.94 9.74
C PRO A 57 16.61 -7.04 9.71
N SER A 58 16.80 -8.08 10.53
CA SER A 58 15.78 -9.10 10.72
C SER A 58 14.54 -8.54 11.41
N GLY A 59 13.36 -9.00 11.03
CA GLY A 59 12.09 -8.66 11.68
C GLY A 59 11.27 -7.62 10.91
N PRO A 60 10.17 -7.13 11.52
CA PRO A 60 9.24 -6.23 10.84
C PRO A 60 9.83 -4.84 10.65
N LEU A 61 9.67 -4.29 9.44
CA LEU A 61 9.97 -2.90 9.13
C LEU A 61 8.68 -2.10 8.93
N THR A 62 8.80 -0.79 9.09
CA THR A 62 7.84 0.17 8.56
C THR A 62 8.53 1.21 7.68
N VAL A 63 7.75 2.04 6.98
CA VAL A 63 8.24 3.09 6.07
C VAL A 63 7.63 4.44 6.40
N ALA A 64 8.42 5.51 6.26
CA ALA A 64 8.00 6.90 6.45
C ALA A 64 8.80 7.83 5.49
N PRO A 65 8.27 9.01 5.12
CA PRO A 65 6.95 9.54 5.48
C PRO A 65 5.80 8.90 4.68
N VAL A 66 4.61 8.82 5.29
CA VAL A 66 3.38 8.35 4.62
C VAL A 66 2.69 9.50 3.90
N HIS A 67 2.82 10.69 4.47
CA HIS A 67 2.21 11.93 4.02
C HIS A 67 3.28 12.87 3.47
N ARG A 68 3.02 13.56 2.35
CA ARG A 68 4.01 14.44 1.70
C ARG A 68 4.31 15.70 2.51
N GLU A 69 3.39 16.07 3.39
CA GLU A 69 3.50 17.18 4.34
C GLU A 69 4.35 16.85 5.56
N ASP A 70 4.61 15.57 5.85
CA ASP A 70 5.52 15.17 6.91
C ASP A 70 6.91 15.77 6.66
N ARG A 71 7.62 16.09 7.75
CA ARG A 71 8.93 16.74 7.69
C ARG A 71 9.91 15.92 8.50
N LEU A 72 10.69 15.11 7.80
CA LEU A 72 11.82 14.37 8.35
C LEU A 72 13.10 14.95 7.76
N ARG A 73 14.08 15.26 8.61
CA ARG A 73 15.38 15.83 8.20
C ARG A 73 16.49 14.92 8.68
N LEU A 74 17.48 14.72 7.82
CA LEU A 74 18.68 13.95 8.12
C LEU A 74 19.89 14.89 8.09
N ALA A 75 20.70 14.87 9.15
CA ALA A 75 21.89 15.71 9.26
C ALA A 75 23.07 14.94 9.88
N ARG A 76 24.29 15.33 9.53
CA ARG A 76 25.52 14.84 10.17
C ARG A 76 25.69 15.51 11.53
N ALA A 77 25.86 14.72 12.59
CA ALA A 77 26.30 15.21 13.89
C ALA A 77 27.06 14.13 14.66
N GLY A 78 28.17 14.51 15.32
CA GLY A 78 28.95 13.61 16.17
C GLY A 78 29.47 12.36 15.45
N GLY A 79 29.87 12.49 14.18
CA GLY A 79 30.41 11.39 13.37
C GLY A 79 29.37 10.44 12.75
N GLY A 80 28.07 10.65 13.01
CA GLY A 80 26.99 9.82 12.45
C GLY A 80 25.84 10.65 11.88
N TRP A 81 24.81 9.96 11.40
CA TRP A 81 23.57 10.59 10.96
C TRP A 81 22.59 10.74 12.12
N ARG A 82 21.83 11.83 12.07
CA ARG A 82 20.77 12.18 13.01
C ARG A 82 19.49 12.50 12.25
N LEU A 83 18.42 11.82 12.62
CA LEU A 83 17.07 12.01 12.10
C LEU A 83 16.28 12.91 13.06
N SER A 84 15.65 13.95 12.53
CA SER A 84 14.79 14.85 13.29
C SER A 84 13.49 15.12 12.56
N GLY A 85 12.44 15.43 13.31
CA GLY A 85 11.13 15.80 12.79
C GLY A 85 10.06 14.76 13.07
N THR A 86 8.92 14.89 12.40
CA THR A 86 7.72 14.12 12.71
C THR A 86 7.14 13.48 11.46
N ALA A 87 6.77 12.21 11.57
CA ALA A 87 5.96 11.49 10.58
C ALA A 87 4.66 11.01 11.24
N ALA A 88 3.54 11.46 10.69
CA ALA A 88 2.22 11.12 11.20
C ALA A 88 1.70 9.81 10.60
N ARG A 89 0.83 9.11 11.34
CA ARG A 89 0.06 7.96 10.86
C ARG A 89 0.89 6.83 10.21
N VAL A 90 2.12 6.62 10.68
CA VAL A 90 3.02 5.57 10.19
C VAL A 90 2.43 4.19 10.48
N PRO A 91 2.13 3.36 9.46
CA PRO A 91 1.64 2.00 9.66
C PRO A 91 2.57 1.22 10.56
N TRP A 92 2.06 0.65 11.64
CA TRP A 92 2.87 -0.18 12.54
C TRP A 92 4.06 0.55 13.17
N GLY A 93 4.05 1.89 13.26
CA GLY A 93 5.19 2.69 13.75
C GLY A 93 5.71 2.28 15.13
N GLY A 94 4.82 1.95 16.05
CA GLY A 94 5.13 1.47 17.39
C GLY A 94 5.35 -0.05 17.50
N ALA A 95 5.03 -0.80 16.45
CA ALA A 95 5.11 -2.26 16.44
C ALA A 95 6.32 -2.80 15.65
N ALA A 96 6.73 -2.12 14.58
CA ALA A 96 7.88 -2.46 13.77
C ALA A 96 9.19 -2.29 14.56
N GLY A 97 10.19 -3.14 14.28
CA GLY A 97 11.49 -3.08 14.94
C GLY A 97 12.34 -1.91 14.45
N HIS A 98 12.10 -1.46 13.20
CA HIS A 98 12.79 -0.34 12.58
C HIS A 98 11.85 0.43 11.65
N VAL A 99 12.17 1.71 11.44
CA VAL A 99 11.54 2.58 10.44
C VAL A 99 12.55 2.92 9.36
N VAL A 100 12.17 2.69 8.10
CA VAL A 100 12.90 3.10 6.92
C VAL A 100 12.37 4.46 6.47
N VAL A 101 13.27 5.44 6.39
CA VAL A 101 12.95 6.80 6.01
C VAL A 101 13.59 7.12 4.68
N VAL A 102 12.83 7.74 3.78
CA VAL A 102 13.40 8.42 2.61
C VAL A 102 13.22 9.92 2.79
N THR A 103 14.32 10.66 2.72
CA THR A 103 14.31 12.13 2.83
C THR A 103 15.48 12.72 2.05
N GLU A 104 15.44 14.03 1.82
CA GLU A 104 16.56 14.76 1.22
C GLU A 104 17.57 15.19 2.30
N ALA A 105 18.84 14.95 2.03
CA ALA A 105 19.94 15.56 2.78
C ALA A 105 21.14 15.76 1.85
N GLU A 106 21.94 16.80 2.11
CA GLU A 106 23.10 17.14 1.28
C GLU A 106 22.74 17.31 -0.21
N GLY A 107 21.53 17.80 -0.52
CA GLY A 107 21.05 18.06 -1.88
C GLY A 107 20.72 16.81 -2.70
N ARG A 108 20.55 15.65 -2.06
CA ARG A 108 20.22 14.38 -2.72
C ARG A 108 19.26 13.53 -1.89
N PRO A 109 18.49 12.61 -2.51
CA PRO A 109 17.70 11.64 -1.77
C PRO A 109 18.58 10.66 -0.98
N MET A 110 18.19 10.39 0.26
CA MET A 110 18.87 9.52 1.21
C MET A 110 17.87 8.51 1.77
N VAL A 111 18.34 7.28 2.00
CA VAL A 111 17.62 6.27 2.80
C VAL A 111 18.25 6.25 4.18
N ALA A 112 17.42 6.34 5.21
CA ALA A 112 17.82 6.20 6.60
C ALA A 112 17.05 5.07 7.29
N LEU A 113 17.69 4.44 8.26
CA LEU A 113 17.14 3.40 9.10
C LEU A 113 17.28 3.84 10.56
N ALA A 114 16.15 3.99 11.25
CA ALA A 114 16.12 4.26 12.67
C ALA A 114 15.51 3.07 13.42
N ALA A 115 16.11 2.69 14.54
CA ALA A 115 15.60 1.62 15.40
C ALA A 115 14.35 2.07 16.15
N ARG A 116 13.49 1.12 16.50
CA ARG A 116 12.37 1.37 17.41
C ARG A 116 12.88 1.94 18.73
N GLY A 117 12.23 2.98 19.22
CA GLY A 117 12.63 3.69 20.45
C GLY A 117 13.67 4.79 20.22
N ALA A 118 14.17 4.98 19.00
CA ALA A 118 15.01 6.12 18.66
C ALA A 118 14.25 7.47 18.67
N GLY A 119 12.92 7.42 18.59
CA GLY A 119 12.03 8.58 18.71
C GLY A 119 10.84 8.31 19.62
N ALA A 120 10.13 9.38 19.99
CA ALA A 120 8.88 9.30 20.73
C ALA A 120 7.76 8.75 19.83
N ILE A 121 6.88 7.93 20.42
CA ILE A 121 5.80 7.24 19.72
C ILE A 121 4.47 7.64 20.35
N THR A 122 3.63 8.31 19.58
CA THR A 122 2.23 8.56 19.95
C THR A 122 1.36 7.52 19.27
N ARG A 123 0.73 6.64 20.07
CA ARG A 123 -0.09 5.55 19.53
C ARG A 123 -1.40 6.07 18.96
N ASP A 124 -1.76 5.58 17.77
CA ASP A 124 -3.05 5.83 17.15
C ASP A 124 -3.41 4.63 16.25
N GLN A 125 -4.65 4.61 15.74
CA GLN A 125 -5.16 3.54 14.89
C GLN A 125 -6.00 4.10 13.76
N ASN A 126 -6.06 3.36 12.65
CA ASN A 126 -6.99 3.70 11.57
C ASN A 126 -8.42 3.21 11.85
N LEU A 127 -9.32 3.47 10.89
CA LEU A 127 -10.70 3.00 10.92
C LEU A 127 -10.81 1.48 11.05
N ALA A 128 -9.81 0.70 10.62
CA ALA A 128 -9.76 -0.75 10.76
C ALA A 128 -9.10 -1.23 12.06
N ARG A 129 -8.77 -0.32 12.99
CA ARG A 129 -8.03 -0.59 14.23
C ARG A 129 -6.60 -1.11 14.01
N GLU A 130 -6.01 -0.84 12.85
CA GLU A 130 -4.60 -1.11 12.59
C GLU A 130 -3.76 0.05 13.13
N PRO A 131 -2.58 -0.21 13.74
CA PRO A 131 -1.71 0.84 14.26
C PRO A 131 -1.30 1.84 13.18
N ARG A 132 -1.49 3.13 13.45
CA ARG A 132 -1.08 4.27 12.62
C ARG A 132 -0.46 5.31 13.53
N ASP A 133 0.71 4.97 14.06
CA ASP A 133 1.34 5.75 15.11
C ASP A 133 2.04 7.00 14.55
N THR A 134 2.17 8.04 15.35
CA THR A 134 3.00 9.20 15.02
C THR A 134 4.38 9.01 15.63
N LEU A 135 5.42 9.17 14.80
CA LEU A 135 6.82 9.05 15.20
C LEU A 135 7.47 10.44 15.21
N ALA A 136 8.00 10.84 16.36
CA ALA A 136 8.72 12.10 16.52
C ALA A 136 10.18 11.83 16.90
N PHE A 137 11.09 12.32 16.07
CA PHE A 137 12.52 12.15 16.25
C PHE A 137 13.15 13.48 16.67
N ASP A 138 13.99 13.44 17.69
CA ASP A 138 14.80 14.57 18.13
C ASP A 138 16.27 14.16 18.09
N ALA A 139 16.95 14.54 17.00
CA ALA A 139 18.33 14.15 16.71
C ALA A 139 18.58 12.66 17.00
N ALA A 140 17.68 11.80 16.53
CA ALA A 140 17.72 10.37 16.76
C ALA A 140 18.84 9.73 15.93
N PRO A 141 19.62 8.79 16.49
CA PRO A 141 20.64 8.08 15.71
C PRO A 141 20.00 7.26 14.58
N ALA A 142 20.56 7.35 13.39
CA ALA A 142 20.15 6.57 12.23
C ALA A 142 21.37 6.10 11.42
N SER A 143 21.24 4.93 10.79
CA SER A 143 22.12 4.56 9.68
C SER A 143 21.58 5.17 8.40
N ALA A 144 22.41 5.71 7.53
CA ALA A 144 21.92 6.27 6.28
C ALA A 144 22.93 6.16 5.14
N ALA A 145 22.40 5.99 3.93
CA ALA A 145 23.14 5.93 2.69
C ALA A 145 22.34 6.65 1.59
N PRO A 146 23.00 7.09 0.51
CA PRO A 146 22.28 7.62 -0.63
C PRO A 146 21.25 6.66 -1.21
N ALA A 147 20.17 7.22 -1.72
CA ALA A 147 19.22 6.49 -2.54
C ALA A 147 19.90 5.81 -3.74
N GLY A 148 19.41 4.62 -4.09
CA GLY A 148 19.81 3.95 -5.34
C GLY A 148 19.37 4.75 -6.57
N PRO A 149 20.04 4.57 -7.73
CA PRO A 149 19.83 5.38 -8.93
C PRO A 149 18.40 5.26 -9.53
N ARG A 150 17.68 4.19 -9.21
CA ARG A 150 16.30 3.94 -9.68
C ARG A 150 15.23 4.42 -8.69
N MET A 151 15.63 5.04 -7.59
CA MET A 151 14.72 5.38 -6.50
C MET A 151 14.35 6.87 -6.57
N PRO A 152 13.07 7.22 -6.80
CA PRO A 152 12.65 8.61 -6.77
C PRO A 152 12.69 9.19 -5.35
N ALA A 153 12.72 10.52 -5.24
CA ALA A 153 12.76 11.20 -3.94
C ALA A 153 11.53 10.90 -3.07
N ASP A 154 10.37 10.66 -3.68
CA ASP A 154 9.12 10.30 -3.03
C ASP A 154 8.86 8.78 -3.03
N ALA A 155 9.91 7.95 -3.10
CA ALA A 155 9.79 6.49 -3.21
C ALA A 155 8.91 5.84 -2.14
N VAL A 156 8.90 6.34 -0.90
CA VAL A 156 8.01 5.79 0.14
C VAL A 156 6.54 6.01 -0.21
N TRP A 157 6.20 7.20 -0.72
CA TRP A 157 4.84 7.51 -1.14
C TRP A 157 4.44 6.67 -2.36
N LEU A 158 5.33 6.59 -3.36
CA LEU A 158 5.10 5.83 -4.58
C LEU A 158 4.94 4.32 -4.32
N TYR A 159 5.90 3.68 -3.67
CA TYR A 159 5.88 2.24 -3.42
C TYR A 159 4.93 1.84 -2.28
N GLY A 160 4.62 2.77 -1.36
CA GLY A 160 3.53 2.60 -0.41
C GLY A 160 2.17 2.52 -1.12
N ALA A 161 1.92 3.39 -2.12
CA ALA A 161 0.70 3.33 -2.94
C ALA A 161 0.63 2.07 -3.81
N LEU A 162 1.78 1.60 -4.35
CA LEU A 162 1.87 0.31 -5.03
C LEU A 162 1.40 -0.83 -4.11
N ALA A 163 1.97 -0.92 -2.91
CA ALA A 163 1.65 -1.97 -1.96
C ALA A 163 0.18 -1.92 -1.50
N ARG A 164 -0.34 -0.72 -1.19
CA ARG A 164 -1.77 -0.55 -0.85
C ARG A 164 -2.69 -0.93 -2.00
N SER A 165 -2.30 -0.68 -3.25
CA SER A 165 -3.11 -1.06 -4.41
C SER A 165 -3.31 -2.58 -4.49
N ALA A 166 -2.27 -3.37 -4.24
CA ALA A 166 -2.39 -4.83 -4.19
C ALA A 166 -3.21 -5.32 -2.98
N GLN A 167 -3.01 -4.74 -1.79
CA GLN A 167 -3.81 -5.13 -0.62
C GLN A 167 -5.29 -4.82 -0.81
N MET A 168 -5.60 -3.67 -1.41
CA MET A 168 -6.98 -3.28 -1.72
C MET A 168 -7.59 -4.17 -2.80
N ALA A 169 -6.84 -4.53 -3.85
CA ALA A 169 -7.30 -5.51 -4.83
C ALA A 169 -7.63 -6.87 -4.18
N GLY A 170 -6.77 -7.37 -3.29
CA GLY A 170 -7.04 -8.59 -2.53
C GLY A 170 -8.28 -8.48 -1.64
N GLY A 171 -8.42 -7.36 -0.94
CA GLY A 171 -9.60 -7.08 -0.13
C GLY A 171 -10.90 -7.04 -0.94
N LEU A 172 -10.86 -6.49 -2.16
CA LEU A 172 -12.00 -6.52 -3.09
C LEU A 172 -12.33 -7.96 -3.53
N ASP A 173 -11.33 -8.80 -3.77
CA ASP A 173 -11.59 -10.22 -4.10
C ASP A 173 -12.30 -10.95 -2.95
N TYR A 174 -11.93 -10.65 -1.70
CA TYR A 174 -12.62 -11.19 -0.52
C TYR A 174 -14.06 -10.69 -0.45
N VAL A 175 -14.26 -9.38 -0.59
CA VAL A 175 -15.58 -8.73 -0.52
C VAL A 175 -16.53 -9.29 -1.59
N LEU A 176 -16.07 -9.45 -2.83
CA LEU A 176 -16.82 -10.11 -3.90
C LEU A 176 -17.17 -11.55 -3.55
N GLY A 177 -16.20 -12.33 -3.04
CA GLY A 177 -16.41 -13.72 -2.65
C GLY A 177 -17.49 -13.86 -1.57
N GLN A 178 -17.43 -13.04 -0.53
CA GLN A 178 -18.42 -13.02 0.55
C GLN A 178 -19.81 -12.62 0.03
N ALA A 179 -19.90 -11.56 -0.78
CA ALA A 179 -21.18 -11.10 -1.34
C ALA A 179 -21.81 -12.15 -2.26
N SER A 180 -21.01 -12.80 -3.11
CA SER A 180 -21.48 -13.86 -4.00
C SER A 180 -21.97 -15.08 -3.21
N GLN A 181 -21.18 -15.53 -2.22
CA GLN A 181 -21.57 -16.65 -1.35
C GLN A 181 -22.89 -16.36 -0.62
N TYR A 182 -22.96 -15.22 0.08
CA TYR A 182 -24.16 -14.84 0.82
C TYR A 182 -25.39 -14.74 -0.09
N ALA A 183 -25.23 -14.23 -1.31
CA ALA A 183 -26.33 -14.13 -2.26
C ALA A 183 -26.90 -15.50 -2.69
N THR A 184 -26.06 -16.53 -2.71
CA THR A 184 -26.49 -17.91 -3.05
C THR A 184 -27.11 -18.66 -1.88
N GLU A 185 -26.67 -18.38 -0.66
CA GLU A 185 -27.12 -19.08 0.55
C GLU A 185 -28.38 -18.44 1.16
N ARG A 186 -28.45 -17.10 1.20
CA ARG A 186 -29.56 -16.38 1.82
C ARG A 186 -30.83 -16.52 0.99
N ARG A 187 -31.89 -17.05 1.59
CA ARG A 187 -33.21 -17.19 0.96
C ARG A 187 -34.20 -16.16 1.49
N GLN A 188 -34.88 -15.47 0.57
CA GLN A 188 -36.05 -14.63 0.86
C GLN A 188 -37.07 -14.75 -0.28
N PHE A 189 -38.35 -14.59 0.04
CA PHE A 189 -39.45 -14.75 -0.92
C PHE A 189 -39.35 -16.09 -1.69
N GLY A 190 -39.05 -17.18 -0.97
CA GLY A 190 -39.03 -18.54 -1.50
C GLY A 190 -37.80 -18.94 -2.33
N LYS A 191 -36.83 -18.05 -2.58
CA LYS A 191 -35.64 -18.35 -3.40
C LYS A 191 -34.36 -17.67 -2.88
N PRO A 192 -33.17 -18.09 -3.32
CA PRO A 192 -31.93 -17.37 -3.03
C PRO A 192 -32.00 -15.91 -3.50
N ILE A 193 -31.43 -14.98 -2.74
CA ILE A 193 -31.47 -13.56 -3.11
C ILE A 193 -30.70 -13.26 -4.39
N GLY A 194 -29.70 -14.09 -4.74
CA GLY A 194 -28.99 -14.03 -6.02
C GLY A 194 -29.86 -14.33 -7.25
N ALA A 195 -31.10 -14.79 -7.06
CA ALA A 195 -32.08 -14.98 -8.15
C ALA A 195 -32.91 -13.70 -8.45
N PHE A 196 -32.62 -12.57 -7.79
CA PHE A 196 -33.20 -11.27 -8.12
C PHE A 196 -32.23 -10.47 -9.00
N GLN A 197 -32.75 -9.92 -10.11
CA GLN A 197 -31.96 -9.18 -11.10
C GLN A 197 -31.15 -8.02 -10.48
N VAL A 198 -31.71 -7.31 -9.50
CA VAL A 198 -31.01 -6.21 -8.82
C VAL A 198 -29.75 -6.71 -8.09
N ILE A 199 -29.80 -7.88 -7.46
CA ILE A 199 -28.63 -8.49 -6.79
C ILE A 199 -27.62 -8.97 -7.82
N GLN A 200 -28.08 -9.55 -8.93
CA GLN A 200 -27.22 -9.98 -10.04
C GLN A 200 -26.46 -8.80 -10.65
N GLN A 201 -27.15 -7.69 -10.91
CA GLN A 201 -26.55 -6.47 -11.43
C GLN A 201 -25.50 -5.90 -10.46
N ASN A 202 -25.83 -5.83 -9.18
CA ASN A 202 -24.90 -5.40 -8.14
C ASN A 202 -23.64 -6.27 -8.11
N LEU A 203 -23.78 -7.60 -8.11
CA LEU A 203 -22.65 -8.51 -8.12
C LEU A 203 -21.83 -8.40 -9.40
N ALA A 204 -22.47 -8.17 -10.56
CA ALA A 204 -21.77 -7.94 -11.82
C ALA A 204 -20.93 -6.65 -11.79
N VAL A 205 -21.48 -5.55 -11.26
CA VAL A 205 -20.74 -4.29 -11.07
C VAL A 205 -19.55 -4.50 -10.12
N LEU A 206 -19.77 -5.14 -8.97
CA LEU A 206 -18.69 -5.44 -8.03
C LEU A 206 -17.60 -6.32 -8.65
N ALA A 207 -17.98 -7.33 -9.42
CA ALA A 207 -17.04 -8.18 -10.15
C ALA A 207 -16.21 -7.37 -11.16
N GLY A 208 -16.84 -6.47 -11.92
CA GLY A 208 -16.15 -5.59 -12.87
C GLY A 208 -15.15 -4.65 -12.19
N HIS A 209 -15.55 -4.01 -11.08
CA HIS A 209 -14.64 -3.17 -10.28
C HIS A 209 -13.47 -3.98 -9.70
N THR A 210 -13.73 -5.17 -9.18
CA THR A 210 -12.71 -6.07 -8.62
C THR A 210 -11.70 -6.49 -9.68
N ALA A 211 -12.17 -6.91 -10.86
CA ALA A 211 -11.32 -7.32 -11.97
C ALA A 211 -10.44 -6.16 -12.48
N ALA A 212 -11.01 -4.97 -12.64
CA ALA A 212 -10.27 -3.80 -13.10
C ALA A 212 -9.24 -3.33 -12.06
N ALA A 213 -9.59 -3.32 -10.77
CA ALA A 213 -8.68 -2.99 -9.67
C ALA A 213 -7.51 -3.99 -9.59
N GLY A 214 -7.80 -5.30 -9.67
CA GLY A 214 -6.79 -6.35 -9.68
C GLY A 214 -5.83 -6.25 -10.86
N THR A 215 -6.35 -5.96 -12.06
CA THR A 215 -5.55 -5.80 -13.27
C THR A 215 -4.65 -4.55 -13.21
N ALA A 216 -5.20 -3.42 -12.78
CA ALA A 216 -4.44 -2.18 -12.64
C ALA A 216 -3.30 -2.34 -11.62
N ALA A 217 -3.58 -2.96 -10.46
CA ALA A 217 -2.55 -3.28 -9.48
C ALA A 217 -1.49 -4.23 -10.05
N ALA A 218 -1.87 -5.31 -10.74
CA ALA A 218 -0.90 -6.24 -11.34
C ALA A 218 0.01 -5.54 -12.37
N ASN A 219 -0.54 -4.66 -13.19
CA ASN A 219 0.23 -3.89 -14.16
C ASN A 219 1.23 -2.93 -13.48
N ALA A 220 0.86 -2.30 -12.36
CA ALA A 220 1.76 -1.45 -11.60
C ALA A 220 2.97 -2.21 -11.04
N PHE A 221 2.77 -3.43 -10.53
CA PHE A 221 3.89 -4.27 -10.07
C PHE A 221 4.79 -4.73 -11.23
N ARG A 222 4.22 -5.07 -12.39
CA ARG A 222 5.01 -5.38 -13.60
C ARG A 222 5.82 -4.17 -14.07
N ALA A 223 5.26 -2.96 -14.00
CA ALA A 223 5.98 -1.74 -14.33
C ALA A 223 7.10 -1.45 -13.33
N ALA A 224 6.93 -1.85 -12.06
CA ALA A 224 7.96 -1.69 -11.03
C ALA A 224 9.17 -2.59 -11.31
N ASP A 225 8.96 -3.80 -11.81
CA ASP A 225 10.04 -4.66 -12.30
C ASP A 225 10.82 -4.04 -13.47
N ARG A 226 10.16 -3.24 -14.31
CA ARG A 226 10.80 -2.50 -15.41
C ARG A 226 11.51 -1.22 -14.98
N GLY A 227 11.25 -0.72 -13.77
CA GLY A 227 11.90 0.46 -13.21
C GLY A 227 11.26 1.82 -13.53
N ASP A 228 10.10 1.86 -14.19
CA ASP A 228 9.29 3.08 -14.39
C ASP A 228 7.80 2.86 -14.08
N PRO A 229 7.43 2.68 -12.79
CA PRO A 229 6.07 2.35 -12.41
C PRO A 229 5.16 3.54 -12.11
N ALA A 230 5.66 4.78 -12.21
CA ALA A 230 4.99 5.94 -11.63
C ALA A 230 3.57 6.13 -12.18
N PHE A 231 3.41 5.99 -13.50
CA PHE A 231 2.13 6.13 -14.16
C PHE A 231 1.16 5.00 -13.77
N GLU A 232 1.61 3.75 -13.82
CA GLU A 232 0.77 2.58 -13.52
C GLU A 232 0.36 2.55 -12.05
N ILE A 233 1.22 2.99 -11.13
CA ILE A 233 0.88 3.13 -9.71
C ILE A 233 -0.23 4.18 -9.53
N ALA A 234 -0.13 5.33 -10.20
CA ALA A 234 -1.17 6.35 -10.16
C ALA A 234 -2.52 5.80 -10.66
N VAL A 235 -2.52 5.13 -11.83
CA VAL A 235 -3.72 4.47 -12.38
C VAL A 235 -4.26 3.43 -11.41
N ALA A 236 -3.40 2.58 -10.86
CA ALA A 236 -3.79 1.54 -9.92
C ALA A 236 -4.44 2.14 -8.68
N LYS A 237 -3.82 3.16 -8.07
CA LYS A 237 -4.31 3.77 -6.83
C LYS A 237 -5.66 4.48 -7.02
N VAL A 238 -5.86 5.18 -8.14
CA VAL A 238 -7.16 5.75 -8.51
C VAL A 238 -8.19 4.63 -8.69
N ARG A 239 -7.86 3.60 -9.48
CA ARG A 239 -8.82 2.54 -9.84
C ARG A 239 -9.25 1.69 -8.64
N VAL A 240 -8.30 1.30 -7.78
CA VAL A 240 -8.56 0.50 -6.57
C VAL A 240 -9.30 1.32 -5.52
N GLY A 241 -9.04 2.62 -5.41
CA GLY A 241 -9.73 3.52 -4.50
C GLY A 241 -11.20 3.71 -4.86
N GLU A 242 -11.49 3.98 -6.14
CA GLU A 242 -12.86 4.02 -6.65
C GLU A 242 -13.59 2.68 -6.42
N ALA A 243 -12.94 1.57 -6.75
CA ALA A 243 -13.49 0.23 -6.55
C ALA A 243 -13.75 -0.10 -5.08
N ALA A 244 -12.92 0.37 -4.15
CA ALA A 244 -13.12 0.18 -2.71
C ALA A 244 -14.46 0.76 -2.24
N GLY A 245 -14.84 1.95 -2.72
CA GLY A 245 -16.11 2.56 -2.34
C GLY A 245 -17.32 1.87 -2.94
N VAL A 246 -17.29 1.61 -4.25
CA VAL A 246 -18.38 0.92 -4.94
C VAL A 246 -18.56 -0.49 -4.38
N GLY A 247 -17.46 -1.23 -4.20
CA GLY A 247 -17.50 -2.61 -3.74
C GLY A 247 -17.92 -2.78 -2.30
N ALA A 248 -17.45 -1.90 -1.39
CA ALA A 248 -17.93 -1.91 -0.01
C ALA A 248 -19.44 -1.60 0.06
N SER A 249 -19.92 -0.61 -0.69
CA SER A 249 -21.34 -0.25 -0.73
C SER A 249 -22.21 -1.42 -1.19
N ILE A 250 -21.87 -2.03 -2.33
CA ILE A 250 -22.61 -3.16 -2.89
C ILE A 250 -22.59 -4.35 -1.92
N ALA A 251 -21.44 -4.70 -1.35
CA ALA A 251 -21.35 -5.86 -0.49
C ALA A 251 -22.18 -5.69 0.80
N HIS A 252 -22.15 -4.51 1.41
CA HIS A 252 -23.02 -4.20 2.56
C HIS A 252 -24.50 -4.23 2.18
N GLN A 253 -24.87 -3.71 1.00
CA GLN A 253 -26.25 -3.79 0.50
C GLN A 253 -26.72 -5.24 0.30
N VAL A 254 -25.87 -6.11 -0.24
CA VAL A 254 -26.17 -7.54 -0.45
C VAL A 254 -26.36 -8.28 0.88
N HIS A 255 -25.55 -7.96 1.89
CA HIS A 255 -25.66 -8.60 3.21
C HIS A 255 -26.84 -8.04 4.03
N GLY A 256 -27.19 -6.76 3.84
CA GLY A 256 -28.15 -6.06 4.68
C GLY A 256 -27.61 -5.88 6.11
N ALA A 257 -28.49 -5.92 7.12
CA ALA A 257 -28.13 -5.61 8.50
C ALA A 257 -26.93 -6.43 9.02
N ILE A 258 -26.85 -7.74 8.71
CA ILE A 258 -25.76 -8.61 9.18
C ILE A 258 -24.38 -8.19 8.68
N GLY A 259 -24.30 -7.49 7.54
CA GLY A 259 -23.03 -6.97 7.02
C GLY A 259 -22.38 -5.92 7.91
N PHE A 260 -23.19 -5.25 8.77
CA PHE A 260 -22.74 -4.19 9.67
C PHE A 260 -22.43 -4.68 11.09
N THR A 261 -22.81 -5.90 11.45
CA THR A 261 -22.67 -6.40 12.82
C THR A 261 -21.29 -7.05 13.05
N TYR A 262 -20.93 -7.31 14.31
CA TYR A 262 -19.63 -7.93 14.66
C TYR A 262 -19.58 -9.44 14.40
N GLU A 263 -20.73 -10.05 14.18
CA GLU A 263 -20.92 -11.46 13.86
C GLU A 263 -20.47 -11.81 12.43
N HIS A 264 -20.34 -10.82 11.53
CA HIS A 264 -19.91 -11.04 10.16
C HIS A 264 -18.55 -10.38 9.86
N ALA A 265 -17.66 -11.13 9.21
CA ALA A 265 -16.29 -10.69 8.96
C ALA A 265 -16.15 -9.63 7.86
N LEU A 266 -17.22 -9.34 7.10
CA LEU A 266 -17.21 -8.36 6.00
C LEU A 266 -16.67 -7.00 6.44
N GLN A 267 -17.11 -6.50 7.59
CA GLN A 267 -16.71 -5.17 8.07
C GLN A 267 -15.20 -5.04 8.32
N PHE A 268 -14.51 -6.12 8.68
CA PHE A 268 -13.07 -6.08 8.93
C PHE A 268 -12.26 -5.81 7.66
N VAL A 269 -12.78 -6.23 6.50
CA VAL A 269 -12.13 -5.96 5.21
C VAL A 269 -12.60 -4.64 4.63
N THR A 270 -13.90 -4.31 4.70
CA THR A 270 -14.38 -3.03 4.15
C THR A 270 -13.82 -1.82 4.89
N ARG A 271 -13.60 -1.91 6.22
CA ARG A 271 -12.94 -0.84 6.99
C ARG A 271 -11.47 -0.66 6.60
N ARG A 272 -10.77 -1.75 6.24
CA ARG A 272 -9.40 -1.69 5.71
C ARG A 272 -9.36 -1.03 4.35
N LEU A 273 -10.24 -1.43 3.44
CA LEU A 273 -10.40 -0.78 2.13
C LEU A 273 -10.62 0.73 2.29
N TRP A 274 -11.46 1.13 3.24
CA TRP A 274 -11.75 2.55 3.50
C TRP A 274 -10.58 3.31 4.14
N SER A 275 -9.75 2.66 4.95
CA SER A 275 -8.53 3.30 5.46
C SER A 275 -7.46 3.42 4.38
N TRP A 276 -7.16 2.30 3.71
CA TRP A 276 -6.04 2.18 2.78
C TRP A 276 -6.22 3.05 1.54
N ARG A 277 -7.47 3.36 1.14
CA ARG A 277 -7.71 4.26 0.01
C ARG A 277 -7.08 5.65 0.19
N ALA A 278 -6.94 6.14 1.42
CA ALA A 278 -6.35 7.45 1.73
C ALA A 278 -4.86 7.39 2.11
N GLU A 279 -4.30 6.20 2.32
CA GLU A 279 -2.89 6.04 2.67
C GLU A 279 -2.00 6.18 1.43
N PHE A 280 -0.85 6.83 1.59
CA PHE A 280 0.09 7.17 0.51
C PHE A 280 -0.59 7.88 -0.67
N GLY A 281 -1.49 8.82 -0.36
CA GLY A 281 -2.26 9.58 -1.36
C GLY A 281 -3.60 8.93 -1.71
N GLY A 282 -4.65 9.74 -1.69
CA GLY A 282 -5.99 9.35 -2.14
C GLY A 282 -6.16 9.41 -3.65
N GLU A 283 -7.35 9.05 -4.13
CA GLU A 283 -7.69 9.08 -5.55
C GLU A 283 -7.54 10.48 -6.14
N GLY A 284 -7.89 11.52 -5.38
CA GLY A 284 -7.72 12.91 -5.80
C GLY A 284 -6.25 13.28 -6.04
N ASP A 285 -5.36 12.91 -5.11
CA ASP A 285 -3.93 13.19 -5.22
C ASP A 285 -3.34 12.51 -6.47
N TRP A 286 -3.62 11.22 -6.64
CA TRP A 286 -3.10 10.43 -7.76
C TRP A 286 -3.74 10.79 -9.10
N ALA A 287 -5.00 11.24 -9.13
CA ALA A 287 -5.61 11.76 -10.35
C ALA A 287 -4.97 13.09 -10.78
N VAL A 288 -4.59 13.95 -9.84
CA VAL A 288 -3.84 15.18 -10.14
C VAL A 288 -2.45 14.84 -10.69
N GLU A 289 -1.73 13.89 -10.09
CA GLU A 289 -0.42 13.44 -10.60
C GLU A 289 -0.53 12.85 -12.01
N LEU A 290 -1.52 11.99 -12.26
CA LEU A 290 -1.79 11.45 -13.58
C LEU A 290 -2.09 12.57 -14.59
N GLY A 291 -2.95 13.52 -14.21
CA GLY A 291 -3.32 14.66 -15.03
C GLY A 291 -2.11 15.53 -15.40
N ARG A 292 -1.23 15.83 -14.44
CA ARG A 292 0.03 16.56 -14.69
C ARG A 292 0.93 15.79 -15.65
N ALA A 293 1.20 14.51 -15.37
CA ALA A 293 2.07 13.67 -16.18
C ALA A 293 1.61 13.53 -17.64
N VAL A 294 0.29 13.53 -17.87
CA VAL A 294 -0.31 13.55 -19.22
C VAL A 294 -0.21 14.94 -19.84
N SER A 295 -0.55 15.99 -19.10
CA SER A 295 -0.62 17.36 -19.62
C SER A 295 0.74 17.90 -20.05
N GLU A 296 1.80 17.55 -19.32
CA GLU A 296 3.19 17.96 -19.64
C GLU A 296 3.69 17.42 -20.98
N ARG A 297 3.13 16.30 -21.46
CA ARG A 297 3.52 15.66 -22.73
C ARG A 297 2.78 16.24 -23.94
N GLY A 298 1.74 17.04 -23.71
CA GLY A 298 0.85 17.56 -24.76
C GLY A 298 -0.22 16.56 -25.21
N ALA A 299 -1.32 17.09 -25.77
CA ALA A 299 -2.51 16.31 -26.11
C ALA A 299 -2.24 15.18 -27.12
N ASP A 300 -1.36 15.41 -28.10
CA ASP A 300 -1.05 14.45 -29.16
C ASP A 300 -0.27 13.23 -28.68
N ALA A 301 0.38 13.32 -27.50
CA ALA A 301 1.19 12.26 -26.94
C ALA A 301 0.38 11.25 -26.10
N LEU A 302 -0.88 11.52 -25.78
CA LEU A 302 -1.69 10.69 -24.87
C LEU A 302 -1.85 9.25 -25.39
N TRP A 303 -2.40 9.08 -26.60
CA TRP A 303 -2.69 7.75 -27.15
C TRP A 303 -1.42 6.93 -27.45
N PRO A 304 -0.37 7.51 -28.08
CA PRO A 304 0.91 6.81 -28.23
C PRO A 304 1.52 6.37 -26.89
N HIS A 305 1.40 7.21 -25.86
CA HIS A 305 1.94 6.87 -24.54
C HIS A 305 1.19 5.71 -23.88
N LEU A 306 -0.14 5.72 -23.93
CA LEU A 306 -0.97 4.67 -23.34
C LEU A 306 -0.77 3.30 -24.00
N THR A 307 -0.56 3.28 -25.32
CA THR A 307 -0.43 2.03 -26.10
C THR A 307 0.96 1.41 -26.02
N ALA A 308 1.96 2.14 -25.51
CA ALA A 308 3.35 1.67 -25.39
C ALA A 308 3.69 1.04 -24.02
N ARG A 309 2.76 1.05 -23.05
CA ARG A 309 3.00 0.65 -21.64
C ARG A 309 2.61 -0.79 -21.30
#